data_AF-A0A1F4W385-F1
#
_entry.id   AF-A0A1F4W385-F1
#
_cell.length_a   1.000
_cell.length_b   1.000
_cell.length_c   1.000
_cell.angle_alpha   90.00
_cell.angle_beta   90.00
_cell.angle_gamma   90.00
#
_symmetry.space_group_name_H-M   'P 1'
#
loop_
_entity.id
_entity.type
_entity.pdbx_description
1 polymer ?
#
loop_
_entity_poly.entity_id
_entity_poly.type
_entity_poly.pdbx_seq_one_letter_code
_entity_poly.pdbx_strand_id
1 'polypeptide(L)'
;MTLKDIFTGQVGKNNMDRKVFQLLTTLIVILALFLAAGFLFPETVSVILNVVWIILMASAAIFFTLGILVIIGMKKEAGRVLDLLLEGALTFIDFLEFLKNLWKRFVDLLKEFLLFASPIFAYIAAFLVYIFLLYIYKTVGKSYDVTIMTVIITAAAILGFGLLSKPQPDTIIELTWKGQFQKRFKAGFVDGVEVVLFVFFLTMDSVNLFFLPADLNIPLKAEYKDYDLMIRSFVYDQHVITTIALIVTTVSLEVLRNMIKIFANARKYYLNFSHELENFGGTKRNTMDMLKEAIRKSFNDAKRDLIKFVTFNTVLFGVFLVFPRLKLLTLAVASVTNLALDLTIRSRLTAKKGSDLIARILQKAFRL
;
A
#
# COMPACT_ATOMS: atom_id res chain seq x y z
N MET A 1 17.60 66.52 -16.45
CA MET A 1 16.13 66.40 -16.46
C MET A 1 15.63 67.32 -15.37
N THR A 2 15.03 68.45 -15.71
CA THR A 2 14.63 69.48 -14.73
C THR A 2 13.16 69.36 -14.37
N LEU A 3 12.76 69.81 -13.16
CA LEU A 3 11.35 69.83 -12.71
C LEU A 3 10.42 70.55 -13.70
N LYS A 4 10.97 71.50 -14.49
CA LYS A 4 10.24 72.23 -15.53
C LYS A 4 9.86 71.34 -16.72
N ASP A 5 10.65 70.30 -17.04
CA ASP A 5 10.42 69.38 -18.15
C ASP A 5 9.28 68.38 -17.83
N ILE A 6 9.06 68.10 -16.54
CA ILE A 6 7.99 67.20 -16.04
C ILE A 6 6.61 67.87 -16.16
N PHE A 7 6.51 69.19 -15.96
CA PHE A 7 5.24 69.94 -16.02
C PHE A 7 4.91 70.51 -17.41
N THR A 8 5.88 70.64 -18.31
CA THR A 8 5.68 71.21 -19.66
C THR A 8 5.40 70.16 -20.74
N GLY A 9 5.38 68.87 -20.39
CA GLY A 9 4.94 67.79 -21.27
C GLY A 9 5.82 67.56 -22.51
N GLN A 10 7.06 68.07 -22.53
CA GLN A 10 8.04 67.77 -23.56
C GLN A 10 8.93 66.60 -23.13
N VAL A 11 8.32 65.41 -23.03
CA VAL A 11 9.04 64.15 -22.84
C VAL A 11 8.89 63.31 -24.11
N GLY A 12 10.01 63.12 -24.83
CA GLY A 12 10.17 62.15 -25.91
C GLY A 12 9.73 62.62 -27.31
N LYS A 13 10.68 62.65 -28.26
CA LYS A 13 10.42 62.88 -29.71
C LYS A 13 9.69 61.70 -30.39
N ASN A 14 9.33 60.66 -29.62
CA ASN A 14 8.72 59.42 -30.10
C ASN A 14 7.32 59.23 -29.48
N ASN A 15 6.31 58.93 -30.32
CA ASN A 15 4.91 58.78 -29.88
C ASN A 15 4.70 57.68 -28.83
N MET A 16 5.58 56.68 -28.76
CA MET A 16 5.49 55.57 -27.79
C MET A 16 5.89 56.02 -26.38
N ASP A 17 6.95 56.82 -26.24
CA ASP A 17 7.42 57.34 -24.95
C ASP A 17 6.39 58.29 -24.34
N ARG A 18 5.71 59.08 -25.18
CA ARG A 18 4.64 59.98 -24.74
C ARG A 18 3.40 59.24 -24.25
N LYS A 19 3.03 58.12 -24.88
CA LYS A 19 1.92 57.25 -24.45
C LYS A 19 2.25 56.51 -23.15
N VAL A 20 3.46 55.98 -23.03
CA VAL A 20 3.92 55.30 -21.79
C VAL A 20 4.01 56.30 -20.64
N PHE A 21 4.54 57.51 -20.90
CA PHE A 21 4.59 58.58 -19.91
C PHE A 21 3.20 59.06 -19.50
N GLN A 22 2.26 59.22 -20.44
CA GLN A 22 0.86 59.53 -20.12
C GLN A 22 0.22 58.43 -19.26
N LEU A 23 0.46 57.16 -19.58
CA LEU A 23 -0.09 56.03 -18.82
C LEU A 23 0.48 55.99 -17.39
N LEU A 24 1.80 56.17 -17.23
CA LEU A 24 2.46 56.29 -15.93
C LEU A 24 1.94 57.49 -15.13
N THR A 25 1.79 58.65 -15.78
CA THR A 25 1.26 59.86 -15.12
C THR A 25 -0.19 59.66 -14.69
N THR A 26 -1.01 59.01 -15.53
CA THR A 26 -2.41 58.69 -15.20
C THR A 26 -2.48 57.71 -14.02
N LEU A 27 -1.61 56.70 -14.00
CA LEU A 27 -1.50 55.75 -12.90
C LEU A 27 -1.11 56.44 -11.58
N ILE A 28 -0.12 57.33 -11.62
CA ILE A 28 0.34 58.11 -10.46
C ILE A 28 -0.77 59.04 -9.96
N VAL A 29 -1.51 59.69 -10.85
CA VAL A 29 -2.65 60.56 -10.48
C VAL A 29 -3.78 59.74 -9.85
N ILE A 30 -4.11 58.57 -10.40
CA ILE A 30 -5.11 57.66 -9.81
C ILE A 30 -4.65 57.20 -8.42
N LEU A 31 -3.38 56.83 -8.25
CA LEU A 31 -2.78 56.44 -6.96
C LEU A 31 -2.82 57.59 -5.94
N ALA A 32 -2.48 58.81 -6.36
CA ALA A 32 -2.51 59.99 -5.51
C ALA A 32 -3.95 60.35 -5.09
N LEU A 33 -4.92 60.23 -6.00
CA LEU A 33 -6.34 60.40 -5.71
C LEU A 33 -6.86 59.32 -4.75
N PHE A 34 -6.40 58.07 -4.91
CA PHE A 34 -6.77 56.97 -4.03
C PHE A 34 -6.19 57.14 -2.62
N LEU A 35 -4.96 57.65 -2.49
CA LEU A 35 -4.34 58.01 -1.22
C LEU A 35 -5.06 59.18 -0.54
N ALA A 36 -5.41 60.22 -1.30
CA ALA A 36 -6.19 61.36 -0.79
C ALA A 36 -7.60 60.93 -0.34
N ALA A 37 -8.26 60.06 -1.11
CA ALA A 37 -9.55 59.47 -0.75
C ALA A 37 -9.44 58.58 0.51
N GLY A 38 -8.35 57.83 0.65
CA GLY A 38 -8.07 57.01 1.84
C GLY A 38 -7.87 57.83 3.11
N PHE A 39 -7.36 59.06 2.99
CA PHE A 39 -7.23 59.99 4.12
C PHE A 39 -8.55 60.67 4.49
N LEU A 40 -9.38 61.03 3.50
CA LEU A 40 -10.65 61.74 3.70
C LEU A 40 -11.81 60.82 4.10
N PHE A 41 -11.83 59.58 3.58
CA PHE A 41 -12.91 58.60 3.80
C PHE A 41 -12.34 57.20 4.10
N PRO A 42 -11.68 57.02 5.26
CA PRO A 42 -10.95 55.78 5.57
C PRO A 42 -11.87 54.55 5.63
N GLU A 43 -13.11 54.68 6.11
CA GLU A 43 -14.05 53.55 6.15
C GLU A 43 -14.51 53.12 4.76
N THR A 44 -14.84 54.06 3.87
CA THR A 44 -15.28 53.75 2.50
C THR A 44 -14.17 53.14 1.67
N VAL A 45 -12.94 53.66 1.79
CA VAL A 45 -11.77 53.09 1.08
C VAL A 45 -11.39 51.73 1.65
N SER A 46 -11.51 51.51 2.96
CA SER A 46 -11.32 50.20 3.59
C SER A 46 -12.33 49.17 3.07
N VAL A 47 -13.61 49.53 2.95
CA VAL A 47 -14.65 48.66 2.35
C VAL A 47 -14.31 48.31 0.90
N ILE A 48 -13.94 49.29 0.08
CA ILE A 48 -13.55 49.06 -1.32
C ILE A 48 -12.33 48.14 -1.41
N LEU A 49 -11.29 48.39 -0.60
CA LEU A 49 -10.10 47.55 -0.55
C LEU A 49 -10.41 46.13 -0.10
N ASN A 50 -11.28 45.95 0.90
CA ASN A 50 -11.72 44.63 1.35
C ASN A 50 -12.49 43.88 0.26
N VAL A 51 -13.37 44.57 -0.49
CA VAL A 51 -14.07 43.98 -1.64
C VAL A 51 -13.08 43.56 -2.73
N VAL A 52 -12.10 44.40 -3.05
CA VAL A 52 -11.02 44.06 -4.01
C VAL A 52 -10.22 42.86 -3.52
N TRP A 53 -9.86 42.80 -2.25
CA TRP A 53 -9.16 41.67 -1.64
C TRP A 53 -9.96 40.36 -1.70
N ILE A 54 -11.27 40.41 -1.43
CA ILE A 54 -12.16 39.24 -1.53
C ILE A 54 -12.21 38.73 -2.97
N ILE A 55 -12.33 39.63 -3.96
CA ILE A 55 -12.34 39.27 -5.38
C ILE A 55 -11.01 38.65 -5.80
N LEU A 56 -9.88 39.21 -5.34
CA LEU A 56 -8.55 38.67 -5.62
C LEU A 56 -8.34 37.28 -4.99
N MET A 57 -8.77 37.09 -3.74
CA MET A 57 -8.71 35.78 -3.07
C MET A 57 -9.60 34.74 -3.75
N ALA A 58 -10.81 35.11 -4.16
CA ALA A 58 -11.71 34.24 -4.91
C ALA A 58 -11.12 33.85 -6.27
N SER A 59 -10.53 34.81 -6.98
CA SER A 59 -9.85 34.59 -8.25
C SER A 59 -8.66 33.66 -8.10
N ALA A 60 -7.84 33.85 -7.06
CA ALA A 60 -6.71 32.98 -6.77
C ALA A 60 -7.17 31.54 -6.46
N ALA A 61 -8.22 31.37 -5.65
CA ALA A 61 -8.78 30.05 -5.32
C ALA A 61 -9.30 29.31 -6.56
N ILE A 62 -9.98 30.01 -7.47
CA ILE A 62 -10.42 29.46 -8.76
C ILE A 62 -9.22 29.03 -9.61
N PHE A 63 -8.19 29.88 -9.70
CA PHE A 63 -6.96 29.59 -10.45
C PHE A 63 -6.24 28.35 -9.92
N PHE A 64 -6.07 28.23 -8.59
CA PHE A 64 -5.45 27.05 -7.99
C PHE A 64 -6.27 25.78 -8.25
N THR A 65 -7.59 25.87 -8.16
CA THR A 65 -8.47 24.71 -8.39
C THR A 65 -8.44 24.26 -9.85
N LEU A 66 -8.47 25.21 -10.80
CA LEU A 66 -8.28 24.93 -12.22
C LEU A 66 -6.89 24.33 -12.50
N GLY A 67 -5.85 24.87 -11.88
CA GLY A 67 -4.48 24.35 -11.99
C GLY A 67 -4.38 22.88 -11.54
N ILE A 68 -4.97 22.54 -10.39
CA ILE A 68 -5.01 21.17 -9.88
C ILE A 68 -5.80 20.25 -10.84
N LEU A 69 -6.96 20.68 -11.36
CA LEU A 69 -7.74 19.91 -12.33
C LEU A 69 -6.97 19.62 -13.62
N VAL A 70 -6.21 20.59 -14.13
CA VAL A 70 -5.36 20.40 -15.32
C VAL A 70 -4.21 19.45 -15.04
N ILE A 71 -3.55 19.53 -13.88
CA ILE A 71 -2.46 18.62 -13.47
C ILE A 71 -2.96 17.18 -13.35
N ILE A 72 -4.19 16.97 -12.88
CA ILE A 72 -4.82 15.64 -12.74
C ILE A 72 -5.32 15.10 -14.10
N GLY A 73 -5.21 15.87 -15.19
CA GLY A 73 -5.54 15.43 -16.55
C GLY A 73 -6.97 15.74 -17.00
N MET A 74 -7.73 16.54 -16.24
CA MET A 74 -9.14 16.86 -16.48
C MET A 74 -9.33 18.21 -17.19
N LYS A 75 -8.71 18.33 -18.38
CA LYS A 75 -8.69 19.57 -19.17
C LYS A 75 -10.07 20.02 -19.68
N LYS A 76 -10.97 19.06 -19.97
CA LYS A 76 -12.31 19.36 -20.50
C LYS A 76 -13.22 19.96 -19.43
N GLU A 77 -13.08 19.49 -18.21
CA GLU A 77 -13.81 19.96 -17.04
C GLU A 77 -13.32 21.35 -16.62
N ALA A 78 -12.00 21.57 -16.62
CA ALA A 78 -11.42 22.91 -16.42
C ALA A 78 -11.91 23.90 -17.49
N GLY A 79 -12.04 23.48 -18.75
CA GLY A 79 -12.62 24.29 -19.84
C GLY A 79 -14.05 24.73 -19.56
N ARG A 80 -14.95 23.81 -19.19
CA ARG A 80 -16.35 24.16 -18.83
C ARG A 80 -16.44 25.14 -17.66
N VAL A 81 -15.56 25.03 -16.68
CA VAL A 81 -15.50 25.96 -15.53
C VAL A 81 -15.06 27.35 -16.00
N LEU A 82 -14.12 27.43 -16.95
CA LEU A 82 -13.63 28.68 -17.50
C LEU A 82 -14.68 29.36 -18.40
N ASP A 83 -15.42 28.58 -19.18
CA ASP A 83 -16.55 29.05 -20.01
C ASP A 83 -17.65 29.68 -19.14
N LEU A 84 -18.03 29.02 -18.03
CA LEU A 84 -19.00 29.55 -17.06
C LEU A 84 -18.55 30.85 -16.37
N LEU A 85 -17.24 31.07 -16.21
CA LEU A 85 -16.69 32.30 -15.65
C LEU A 85 -16.66 33.44 -16.68
N LEU A 86 -16.41 33.11 -17.96
CA LEU A 86 -16.36 34.07 -19.06
C LEU A 86 -17.76 34.56 -19.48
N GLU A 87 -18.80 33.72 -19.35
CA GLU A 87 -20.18 34.10 -19.67
C GLU A 87 -20.76 35.18 -18.72
N GLY A 88 -20.07 35.55 -17.64
CA GLY A 88 -20.29 36.81 -16.91
C GLY A 88 -21.64 36.95 -16.18
N ALA A 89 -22.48 35.92 -16.16
CA ALA A 89 -23.85 35.98 -15.66
C ALA A 89 -24.01 35.45 -14.23
N LEU A 90 -23.07 35.74 -13.32
CA LEU A 90 -23.16 35.26 -11.95
C LEU A 90 -23.55 36.42 -11.01
N THR A 91 -24.79 36.41 -10.52
CA THR A 91 -25.10 37.16 -9.29
C THR A 91 -24.29 36.55 -8.13
N PHE A 92 -24.05 37.30 -7.05
CA PHE A 92 -23.28 36.81 -5.90
C PHE A 92 -23.83 35.49 -5.33
N ILE A 93 -25.14 35.28 -5.43
CA ILE A 93 -25.83 34.04 -5.03
C ILE A 93 -25.45 32.89 -5.97
N ASP A 94 -25.52 33.11 -7.28
CA ASP A 94 -25.13 32.11 -8.29
C ASP A 94 -23.64 31.75 -8.17
N PHE A 95 -22.79 32.71 -7.82
CA PHE A 95 -21.36 32.48 -7.61
C PHE A 95 -21.08 31.58 -6.40
N LEU A 96 -21.78 31.77 -5.27
CA LEU A 96 -21.64 30.90 -4.10
C LEU A 96 -22.15 29.48 -4.38
N GLU A 97 -23.25 29.36 -5.13
CA GLU A 97 -23.78 28.07 -5.54
C GLU A 97 -22.85 27.35 -6.53
N PHE A 98 -22.27 28.09 -7.47
CA PHE A 98 -21.19 27.62 -8.34
C PHE A 98 -19.99 27.13 -7.55
N LEU A 99 -19.49 27.89 -6.57
CA LEU A 99 -18.34 27.51 -5.74
C LEU A 99 -18.63 26.24 -4.93
N LYS A 100 -19.84 26.11 -4.38
CA LYS A 100 -20.29 24.91 -3.65
C LYS A 100 -20.36 23.69 -4.56
N ASN A 101 -20.89 23.85 -5.77
CA ASN A 101 -20.95 22.78 -6.78
C ASN A 101 -19.55 22.37 -7.26
N LEU A 102 -18.67 23.35 -7.46
CA LEU A 102 -17.28 23.14 -7.84
C LEU A 102 -16.49 22.41 -6.74
N TRP A 103 -16.66 22.82 -5.48
CA TRP A 103 -16.06 22.14 -4.33
C TRP A 103 -16.57 20.71 -4.18
N LYS A 104 -17.88 20.48 -4.30
CA LYS A 104 -18.47 19.14 -4.24
C LYS A 104 -17.88 18.24 -5.34
N ARG A 105 -17.80 18.75 -6.56
CA ARG A 105 -17.24 18.01 -7.70
C ARG A 105 -15.75 17.75 -7.54
N PHE A 106 -14.99 18.72 -7.04
CA PHE A 106 -13.59 18.53 -6.69
C PHE A 106 -13.40 17.43 -5.65
N VAL A 107 -14.21 17.41 -4.59
CA VAL A 107 -14.18 16.38 -3.55
C VAL A 107 -14.50 15.00 -4.11
N ASP A 108 -15.51 14.88 -4.99
CA ASP A 108 -15.86 13.60 -5.59
C ASP A 108 -14.78 13.08 -6.56
N LEU A 109 -14.11 13.97 -7.29
CA LEU A 109 -12.95 13.63 -8.12
C LEU A 109 -11.74 13.21 -7.28
N LEU A 110 -11.47 13.92 -6.17
CA LEU A 110 -10.41 13.55 -5.24
C LEU A 110 -10.67 12.16 -4.65
N LYS A 111 -11.93 11.84 -4.33
CA LYS A 111 -12.34 10.51 -3.88
C LYS A 111 -12.08 9.43 -4.93
N GLU A 112 -12.44 9.67 -6.20
CA GLU A 112 -12.16 8.74 -7.30
C GLU A 112 -10.66 8.52 -7.51
N PHE A 113 -9.89 9.62 -7.48
CA PHE A 113 -8.43 9.57 -7.55
C PHE A 113 -7.83 8.74 -6.41
N LEU A 114 -8.27 8.96 -5.16
CA LEU A 114 -7.82 8.18 -4.02
C LEU A 114 -8.19 6.70 -4.13
N LEU A 115 -9.37 6.37 -4.68
CA LEU A 115 -9.75 4.97 -4.95
C LEU A 115 -8.89 4.30 -6.03
N PHE A 116 -8.47 5.07 -7.03
CA PHE A 116 -7.56 4.61 -8.08
C PHE A 116 -6.13 4.43 -7.56
N ALA A 117 -5.63 5.41 -6.79
CA ALA A 117 -4.28 5.41 -6.22
C ALA A 117 -4.14 4.53 -4.97
N SER A 118 -5.24 4.05 -4.40
CA SER A 118 -5.29 3.21 -3.20
C SER A 118 -4.29 2.03 -3.20
N PRO A 119 -4.13 1.24 -4.27
CA PRO A 119 -3.12 0.19 -4.33
C PRO A 119 -1.69 0.73 -4.29
N ILE A 120 -1.40 1.86 -4.94
CA ILE A 120 -0.08 2.48 -4.97
C ILE A 120 0.30 2.94 -3.55
N PHE A 121 -0.60 3.62 -2.85
CA PHE A 121 -0.40 4.01 -1.46
C PHE A 121 -0.20 2.80 -0.54
N ALA A 122 -0.88 1.69 -0.82
CA ALA A 122 -0.72 0.45 -0.07
C ALA A 122 0.69 -0.15 -0.24
N TYR A 123 1.24 -0.15 -1.47
CA TYR A 123 2.62 -0.59 -1.71
C TYR A 123 3.65 0.35 -1.06
N ILE A 124 3.43 1.68 -1.09
CA ILE A 124 4.29 2.65 -0.40
C ILE A 124 4.27 2.36 1.11
N ALA A 125 3.09 2.15 1.70
CA ALA A 125 2.97 1.81 3.12
C ALA A 125 3.69 0.49 3.45
N ALA A 126 3.57 -0.54 2.61
CA ALA A 126 4.31 -1.78 2.77
C ALA A 126 5.84 -1.56 2.69
N PHE A 127 6.31 -0.72 1.78
CA PHE A 127 7.73 -0.36 1.67
C PHE A 127 8.24 0.40 2.91
N LEU A 128 7.41 1.22 3.55
CA LEU A 128 7.77 1.82 4.84
C LEU A 128 7.93 0.76 5.93
N VAL A 129 7.10 -0.27 5.93
CA VAL A 129 7.25 -1.43 6.84
C VAL A 129 8.59 -2.15 6.59
N TYR A 130 9.00 -2.32 5.33
CA TYR A 130 10.31 -2.89 4.98
C TYR A 130 11.47 -2.11 5.63
N ILE A 131 11.49 -0.80 5.41
CA ILE A 131 12.54 0.07 5.94
C ILE A 131 12.55 0.00 7.47
N PHE A 132 11.38 0.08 8.09
CA PHE A 132 11.24 0.04 9.54
C PHE A 132 11.75 -1.29 10.13
N LEU A 133 11.37 -2.43 9.53
CA LEU A 133 11.83 -3.75 9.97
C LEU A 133 13.37 -3.87 9.86
N LEU A 134 13.95 -3.45 8.74
CA LEU A 134 15.41 -3.46 8.58
C LEU A 134 16.12 -2.56 9.57
N TYR A 135 15.60 -1.35 9.79
CA TYR A 135 16.17 -0.41 10.74
C TYR A 135 16.22 -1.00 12.14
N ILE A 136 15.11 -1.57 12.62
CA ILE A 136 15.06 -2.25 13.93
C ILE A 136 16.05 -3.42 13.95
N TYR A 137 16.01 -4.28 12.91
CA TYR A 137 16.83 -5.49 12.86
C TYR A 137 18.33 -5.17 12.91
N LYS A 138 18.79 -4.20 12.11
CA LYS A 138 20.19 -3.75 12.08
C LYS A 138 20.60 -3.03 13.36
N THR A 139 19.69 -2.26 13.96
CA THR A 139 19.98 -1.59 15.24
C THR A 139 20.21 -2.60 16.35
N VAL A 140 19.40 -3.66 16.42
CA VAL A 140 19.61 -4.76 17.38
C VAL A 140 20.91 -5.50 17.05
N GLY A 141 21.16 -5.78 15.76
CA GLY A 141 22.35 -6.45 15.27
C GLY A 141 23.68 -5.71 15.51
N LYS A 142 23.62 -4.43 15.87
CA LYS A 142 24.79 -3.63 16.26
C LYS A 142 25.33 -3.99 17.64
N SER A 143 24.43 -4.36 18.54
CA SER A 143 24.79 -4.61 19.95
C SER A 143 24.61 -6.07 20.36
N TYR A 144 23.77 -6.81 19.65
CA TYR A 144 23.33 -8.15 20.04
C TYR A 144 23.31 -9.12 18.86
N ASP A 145 23.33 -10.41 19.21
CA ASP A 145 23.10 -11.50 18.27
C ASP A 145 21.68 -11.42 17.68
N VAL A 146 21.57 -11.55 16.35
CA VAL A 146 20.28 -11.41 15.66
C VAL A 146 19.44 -12.69 15.62
N THR A 147 19.92 -13.82 16.14
CA THR A 147 19.24 -15.12 16.07
C THR A 147 17.84 -15.06 16.71
N ILE A 148 17.75 -14.60 17.95
CA ILE A 148 16.46 -14.50 18.67
C ILE A 148 15.55 -13.48 17.97
N MET A 149 16.11 -12.33 17.56
CA MET A 149 15.33 -11.30 16.85
C MET A 149 14.76 -11.83 15.53
N THR A 150 15.53 -12.66 14.82
CA THR A 150 15.10 -13.31 13.58
C THR A 150 13.92 -14.24 13.84
N VAL A 151 13.96 -15.04 14.91
CA VAL A 151 12.83 -15.90 15.32
C VAL A 151 11.60 -15.05 15.65
N ILE A 152 11.76 -13.99 16.45
CA ILE A 152 10.66 -13.11 16.86
C ILE A 152 10.02 -12.42 15.66
N ILE A 153 10.81 -11.77 14.79
CA ILE A 153 10.29 -11.09 13.59
C ILE A 153 9.57 -12.08 12.69
N THR A 154 10.14 -13.27 12.49
CA THR A 154 9.53 -14.30 11.63
C THR A 154 8.19 -14.76 12.18
N ALA A 155 8.12 -15.08 13.47
CA ALA A 155 6.88 -15.48 14.12
C ALA A 155 5.84 -14.35 14.05
N ALA A 156 6.24 -13.11 14.40
CA ALA A 156 5.36 -11.94 14.37
C ALA A 156 4.85 -11.64 12.96
N ALA A 157 5.70 -11.72 11.94
CA ALA A 157 5.34 -11.50 10.54
C ALA A 157 4.30 -12.51 10.06
N ILE A 158 4.44 -13.78 10.44
CA ILE A 158 3.52 -14.86 10.02
C ILE A 158 2.22 -14.81 10.79
N LEU A 159 2.26 -14.50 12.08
CA LEU A 159 1.06 -14.22 12.87
C LEU A 159 0.30 -13.03 12.29
N GLY A 160 1.00 -11.91 12.04
CA GLY A 160 0.44 -10.70 11.46
C GLY A 160 -0.18 -10.95 10.10
N PHE A 161 0.55 -11.59 9.18
CA PHE A 161 0.05 -11.96 7.86
C PHE A 161 -1.14 -12.93 7.96
N GLY A 162 -1.05 -13.94 8.83
CA GLY A 162 -2.13 -14.90 9.06
C GLY A 162 -3.42 -14.27 9.58
N LEU A 163 -3.32 -13.18 10.35
CA LEU A 163 -4.47 -12.40 10.83
C LEU A 163 -5.03 -11.46 9.75
N LEU A 164 -4.15 -10.79 9.00
CA LEU A 164 -4.53 -9.86 7.94
C LEU A 164 -5.21 -10.57 6.75
N SER A 165 -4.73 -11.76 6.42
CA SER A 165 -5.20 -12.61 5.32
C SER A 165 -6.35 -13.55 5.70
N LYS A 166 -7.02 -13.32 6.86
CA LYS A 166 -8.21 -14.10 7.23
C LYS A 166 -9.28 -14.00 6.13
N PRO A 167 -9.91 -15.13 5.72
CA PRO A 167 -11.05 -15.10 4.82
C PRO A 167 -12.14 -14.26 5.48
N GLN A 168 -12.48 -13.13 4.88
CA GLN A 168 -13.62 -12.35 5.33
C GLN A 168 -14.88 -13.05 4.81
N PRO A 169 -15.94 -13.19 5.63
CA PRO A 169 -17.24 -13.58 5.10
C PRO A 169 -17.61 -12.59 4.00
N ASP A 170 -18.31 -13.08 2.96
CA ASP A 170 -18.93 -12.27 1.90
C ASP A 170 -19.99 -11.35 2.52
N THR A 171 -19.53 -10.42 3.34
CA THR A 171 -20.30 -9.30 3.83
C THR A 171 -20.44 -8.40 2.63
N ILE A 172 -21.68 -8.07 2.32
CA ILE A 172 -22.04 -7.07 1.34
C ILE A 172 -21.46 -5.77 1.89
N ILE A 173 -20.20 -5.49 1.55
CA ILE A 173 -19.54 -4.24 1.90
C ILE A 173 -20.41 -3.17 1.27
N GLU A 174 -21.06 -2.36 2.10
CA GLU A 174 -21.83 -1.21 1.65
C GLU A 174 -21.03 -0.48 0.57
N LEU A 175 -21.67 -0.09 -0.54
CA LEU A 175 -21.08 0.66 -1.65
C LEU A 175 -20.60 2.07 -1.24
N THR A 176 -20.23 2.29 0.03
CA THR A 176 -19.63 3.52 0.52
C THR A 176 -18.18 3.65 0.04
N TRP A 177 -17.80 4.87 -0.35
CA TRP A 177 -16.43 5.20 -0.79
C TRP A 177 -15.35 4.68 0.17
N LYS A 178 -15.58 4.86 1.48
CA LYS A 178 -14.67 4.40 2.54
C LYS A 178 -14.50 2.88 2.53
N GLY A 179 -15.58 2.12 2.34
CA GLY A 179 -15.55 0.67 2.24
C GLY A 179 -14.75 0.19 1.01
N GLN A 180 -14.97 0.82 -0.15
CA GLN A 180 -14.23 0.50 -1.37
C GLN A 180 -12.74 0.83 -1.26
N PHE A 181 -12.40 1.99 -0.68
CA PHE A 181 -11.01 2.39 -0.46
C PHE A 181 -10.31 1.43 0.50
N GLN A 182 -10.93 1.13 1.64
CA GLN A 182 -10.36 0.21 2.63
C GLN A 182 -10.18 -1.19 2.05
N LYS A 183 -11.12 -1.68 1.24
CA LYS A 183 -11.02 -2.98 0.57
C LYS A 183 -9.83 -3.02 -0.40
N ARG A 184 -9.71 -2.03 -1.29
CA ARG A 184 -8.62 -1.95 -2.28
C ARG A 184 -7.26 -1.74 -1.61
N PHE A 185 -7.20 -0.85 -0.61
CA PHE A 185 -5.99 -0.57 0.14
C PHE A 185 -5.54 -1.82 0.90
N LYS A 186 -6.44 -2.48 1.63
CA LYS A 186 -6.11 -3.70 2.38
C LYS A 186 -5.62 -4.81 1.45
N ALA A 187 -6.28 -5.03 0.32
CA ALA A 187 -5.85 -6.04 -0.65
C ALA A 187 -4.43 -5.75 -1.19
N GLY A 188 -4.18 -4.50 -1.62
CA GLY A 188 -2.85 -4.09 -2.09
C GLY A 188 -1.79 -4.12 -0.99
N PHE A 189 -2.16 -3.82 0.26
CA PHE A 189 -1.25 -3.81 1.40
C PHE A 189 -0.85 -5.24 1.79
N VAL A 190 -1.78 -6.18 1.78
CA VAL A 190 -1.50 -7.60 2.04
C VAL A 190 -0.53 -8.15 0.99
N ASP A 191 -0.81 -7.91 -0.30
CA ASP A 191 0.08 -8.30 -1.40
C ASP A 191 1.46 -7.62 -1.27
N GLY A 192 1.50 -6.32 -0.93
CA GLY A 192 2.73 -5.56 -0.74
C GLY A 192 3.57 -6.05 0.45
N VAL A 193 2.94 -6.35 1.58
CA VAL A 193 3.61 -6.90 2.77
C VAL A 193 4.21 -8.28 2.48
N GLU A 194 3.54 -9.12 1.70
CA GLU A 194 4.08 -10.42 1.28
C GLU A 194 5.41 -10.26 0.53
N VAL A 195 5.43 -9.37 -0.47
CA VAL A 195 6.65 -9.07 -1.25
C VAL A 195 7.73 -8.46 -0.35
N VAL A 196 7.36 -7.51 0.48
CA VAL A 196 8.29 -6.83 1.39
C VAL A 196 8.91 -7.80 2.39
N LEU A 197 8.15 -8.72 2.97
CA LEU A 197 8.67 -9.74 3.88
C LEU A 197 9.64 -10.67 3.15
N PHE A 198 9.33 -11.06 1.91
CA PHE A 198 10.23 -11.85 1.09
C PHE A 198 11.55 -11.10 0.82
N VAL A 199 11.48 -9.85 0.38
CA VAL A 199 12.66 -9.00 0.15
C VAL A 199 13.44 -8.76 1.45
N PHE A 200 12.75 -8.56 2.58
CA PHE A 200 13.36 -8.46 3.91
C PHE A 200 14.22 -9.68 4.22
N PHE A 201 13.68 -10.89 4.14
CA PHE A 201 14.48 -12.10 4.42
C PHE A 201 15.62 -12.29 3.43
N LEU A 202 15.46 -11.85 2.18
CA LEU A 202 16.55 -11.88 1.21
C LEU A 202 17.66 -10.86 1.50
N THR A 203 17.35 -9.74 2.14
CA THR A 203 18.28 -8.61 2.31
C THR A 203 18.78 -8.37 3.74
N MET A 204 18.20 -9.04 4.75
CA MET A 204 18.51 -8.80 6.17
C MET A 204 19.99 -9.03 6.53
N ASP A 205 20.65 -9.96 5.84
CA ASP A 205 22.07 -10.32 5.98
C ASP A 205 23.01 -9.45 5.12
N SER A 206 22.49 -8.58 4.25
CA SER A 206 23.32 -7.69 3.43
C SER A 206 24.06 -6.69 4.30
N VAL A 207 25.38 -6.57 4.11
CA VAL A 207 26.22 -5.62 4.87
C VAL A 207 26.00 -4.19 4.37
N ASN A 208 25.79 -4.00 3.07
CA ASN A 208 25.68 -2.69 2.44
C ASN A 208 24.25 -2.45 1.95
N LEU A 209 23.52 -1.57 2.63
CA LEU A 209 22.20 -1.10 2.22
C LEU A 209 22.27 0.42 2.06
N PHE A 210 22.07 0.91 0.82
CA PHE A 210 22.29 2.32 0.46
C PHE A 210 21.36 3.31 1.18
N PHE A 211 20.23 2.84 1.69
CA PHE A 211 19.22 3.64 2.38
C PHE A 211 19.36 3.61 3.91
N LEU A 212 20.28 2.82 4.45
CA LEU A 212 20.56 2.80 5.88
C LEU A 212 21.76 3.70 6.22
N PRO A 213 21.75 4.34 7.42
CA PRO A 213 22.91 5.00 7.98
C PRO A 213 24.16 4.12 7.95
N ALA A 214 25.33 4.73 7.71
CA ALA A 214 26.60 3.99 7.59
C ALA A 214 26.96 3.20 8.85
N ASP A 215 26.53 3.64 10.03
CA ASP A 215 26.78 2.95 11.30
C ASP A 215 25.95 1.67 11.50
N LEU A 216 24.93 1.44 10.64
CA LEU A 216 24.11 0.23 10.60
C LEU A 216 24.56 -0.76 9.51
N ASN A 217 25.49 -0.37 8.63
CA ASN A 217 26.06 -1.22 7.57
C ASN A 217 27.22 -2.07 8.12
N ILE A 218 26.91 -2.90 9.11
CA ILE A 218 27.85 -3.78 9.80
C ILE A 218 27.55 -5.26 9.52
N PRO A 219 28.57 -6.13 9.57
CA PRO A 219 28.37 -7.57 9.51
C PRO A 219 27.60 -8.02 10.75
N LEU A 220 26.54 -8.78 10.54
CA LEU A 220 25.71 -9.32 11.61
C LEU A 220 26.30 -10.63 12.14
N LYS A 221 26.07 -10.91 13.42
CA LYS A 221 26.44 -12.17 14.06
C LYS A 221 25.17 -12.93 14.46
N ALA A 222 25.12 -14.21 14.15
CA ALA A 222 24.04 -15.10 14.56
C ALA A 222 24.60 -16.47 14.97
N GLU A 223 24.68 -16.71 16.26
CA GLU A 223 25.17 -17.94 16.87
C GLU A 223 24.03 -18.66 17.61
N TYR A 224 23.96 -19.97 17.42
CA TYR A 224 23.12 -20.84 18.21
C TYR A 224 23.98 -21.88 18.91
N LYS A 225 24.08 -21.76 20.24
CA LYS A 225 25.07 -22.51 21.05
C LYS A 225 26.48 -22.18 20.55
N ASP A 226 27.18 -23.13 19.94
CA ASP A 226 28.54 -22.96 19.40
C ASP A 226 28.56 -22.93 17.86
N TYR A 227 27.42 -22.68 17.22
CA TYR A 227 27.27 -22.76 15.77
C TYR A 227 26.89 -21.42 15.15
N ASP A 228 27.70 -20.95 14.20
CA ASP A 228 27.42 -19.75 13.41
C ASP A 228 26.42 -20.02 12.26
N LEU A 229 25.24 -19.43 12.37
CA LEU A 229 24.15 -19.48 11.39
C LEU A 229 24.38 -18.55 10.19
N MET A 230 25.37 -17.65 10.25
CA MET A 230 25.74 -16.77 9.13
C MET A 230 26.56 -17.50 8.05
N ILE A 231 27.08 -18.69 8.35
CA ILE A 231 27.78 -19.52 7.36
C ILE A 231 26.81 -19.89 6.23
N ARG A 232 27.27 -19.73 4.98
CA ARG A 232 26.48 -20.04 3.78
C ARG A 232 26.23 -21.53 3.66
N SER A 233 25.02 -21.88 3.23
CA SER A 233 24.54 -23.26 3.27
C SER A 233 25.27 -24.20 2.28
N PHE A 234 25.90 -23.67 1.23
CA PHE A 234 26.65 -24.46 0.24
C PHE A 234 28.04 -24.95 0.71
N VAL A 235 28.57 -24.43 1.82
CA VAL A 235 29.87 -24.89 2.35
C VAL A 235 29.69 -26.29 2.94
N TYR A 236 30.27 -27.28 2.25
CA TYR A 236 30.08 -28.73 2.48
C TYR A 236 30.82 -29.30 3.71
N ASP A 237 31.75 -28.55 4.31
CA ASP A 237 32.43 -28.96 5.55
C ASP A 237 31.48 -29.03 6.74
N GLN A 238 31.78 -29.91 7.71
CA GLN A 238 31.28 -30.12 9.11
C GLN A 238 29.86 -29.66 9.53
N HIS A 239 29.01 -29.25 8.60
CA HIS A 239 27.86 -28.37 8.81
C HIS A 239 26.66 -28.76 7.91
N VAL A 240 26.85 -29.80 7.08
CA VAL A 240 25.81 -30.42 6.25
C VAL A 240 24.71 -31.03 7.12
N ILE A 241 25.06 -31.63 8.26
CA ILE A 241 24.09 -32.23 9.20
C ILE A 241 23.06 -31.19 9.67
N THR A 242 23.51 -30.01 10.10
CA THR A 242 22.61 -28.93 10.55
C THR A 242 21.71 -28.43 9.43
N THR A 243 22.25 -28.31 8.22
CA THR A 243 21.50 -27.88 7.03
C THR A 243 20.41 -28.89 6.67
N ILE A 244 20.77 -30.18 6.64
CA ILE A 244 19.82 -31.29 6.40
C ILE A 244 18.78 -31.32 7.51
N ALA A 245 19.16 -31.19 8.79
CA ALA A 245 18.24 -31.18 9.90
C ALA A 245 17.18 -30.07 9.76
N LEU A 246 17.59 -28.83 9.45
CA LEU A 246 16.66 -27.72 9.23
C LEU A 246 15.69 -27.99 8.07
N ILE A 247 16.18 -28.52 6.95
CA ILE A 247 15.35 -28.85 5.80
C ILE A 247 14.37 -29.96 6.16
N VAL A 248 14.85 -31.06 6.76
CA VAL A 248 14.04 -32.21 7.15
C VAL A 248 12.97 -31.80 8.16
N THR A 249 13.31 -31.01 9.18
CA THR A 249 12.34 -30.49 10.15
C THR A 249 11.27 -29.63 9.47
N THR A 250 11.66 -28.71 8.59
CA THR A 250 10.74 -27.83 7.88
C THR A 250 9.79 -28.63 6.98
N VAL A 251 10.32 -29.58 6.19
CA VAL A 251 9.53 -30.47 5.33
C VAL A 251 8.59 -31.33 6.17
N SER A 252 9.05 -31.90 7.28
CA SER A 252 8.26 -32.78 8.14
C SER A 252 7.08 -32.05 8.77
N LEU A 253 7.30 -30.84 9.30
CA LEU A 253 6.23 -30.00 9.87
C LEU A 253 5.16 -29.66 8.84
N GLU A 254 5.58 -29.43 7.61
CA GLU A 254 4.68 -29.04 6.55
C GLU A 254 3.88 -30.22 5.97
N VAL A 255 4.51 -31.39 5.87
CA VAL A 255 3.81 -32.65 5.60
C VAL A 255 2.75 -32.89 6.68
N LEU A 256 3.11 -32.76 7.97
CA LEU A 256 2.19 -32.89 9.08
C LEU A 256 1.01 -31.92 8.96
N ARG A 257 1.29 -30.64 8.68
CA ARG A 257 0.27 -29.61 8.46
C ARG A 257 -0.69 -29.97 7.31
N ASN A 258 -0.17 -30.50 6.21
CA ASN A 258 -0.99 -30.92 5.08
C ASN A 258 -1.85 -32.15 5.40
N MET A 259 -1.33 -33.11 6.17
CA MET A 259 -2.12 -34.24 6.67
C MET A 259 -3.29 -33.77 7.56
N ILE A 260 -3.05 -32.81 8.46
CA ILE A 260 -4.09 -32.23 9.31
C ILE A 260 -5.21 -31.59 8.47
N LYS A 261 -4.86 -30.86 7.40
CA LYS A 261 -5.85 -30.27 6.48
C LYS A 261 -6.67 -31.32 5.74
N ILE A 262 -6.02 -32.36 5.21
CA ILE A 262 -6.72 -33.46 4.53
C ILE A 262 -7.71 -34.11 5.49
N PHE A 263 -7.32 -34.34 6.73
CA PHE A 263 -8.20 -34.90 7.76
C PHE A 263 -9.37 -33.95 8.08
N ALA A 264 -9.11 -32.65 8.26
CA ALA A 264 -10.14 -31.66 8.55
C ALA A 264 -11.18 -31.54 7.41
N ASN A 265 -10.74 -31.53 6.15
CA ASN A 265 -11.63 -31.51 4.99
C ASN A 265 -12.39 -32.83 4.81
N ALA A 266 -11.76 -33.98 5.06
CA ALA A 266 -12.45 -35.26 5.05
C ALA A 266 -13.57 -35.31 6.09
N ARG A 267 -13.32 -34.79 7.31
CA ARG A 267 -14.35 -34.66 8.34
C ARG A 267 -15.51 -33.76 7.89
N LYS A 268 -15.21 -32.63 7.24
CA LYS A 268 -16.23 -31.72 6.70
C LYS A 268 -17.09 -32.41 5.63
N TYR A 269 -16.48 -33.13 4.69
CA TYR A 269 -17.22 -33.86 3.66
C TYR A 269 -18.08 -34.98 4.25
N TYR A 270 -17.54 -35.74 5.22
CA TYR A 270 -18.30 -36.77 5.91
C TYR A 270 -19.54 -36.21 6.61
N LEU A 271 -19.40 -35.10 7.35
CA LEU A 271 -20.54 -34.45 8.02
C LEU A 271 -21.58 -33.90 7.03
N ASN A 272 -21.13 -33.40 5.88
CA ASN A 272 -22.06 -32.95 4.84
C ASN A 272 -22.85 -34.13 4.25
N PHE A 273 -22.20 -35.27 3.98
CA PHE A 273 -22.89 -36.47 3.49
C PHE A 273 -23.87 -37.04 4.52
N SER A 274 -23.51 -37.06 5.80
CA SER A 274 -24.43 -37.52 6.85
C SER A 274 -25.65 -36.60 6.98
N HIS A 275 -25.43 -35.29 6.90
CA HIS A 275 -26.51 -34.29 6.95
C HIS A 275 -27.42 -34.35 5.71
N GLU A 276 -26.87 -34.66 4.53
CA GLU A 276 -27.62 -34.85 3.29
C GLU A 276 -28.48 -36.12 3.35
N LEU A 277 -27.95 -37.18 3.94
CA LEU A 277 -28.65 -38.44 4.17
C LEU A 277 -29.82 -38.29 5.16
N GLU A 278 -29.60 -37.57 6.27
CA GLU A 278 -30.61 -37.36 7.32
C GLU A 278 -31.74 -36.42 6.89
N ASN A 279 -31.44 -35.35 6.15
CA ASN A 279 -32.43 -34.29 5.88
C ASN A 279 -33.07 -34.35 4.49
N PHE A 280 -32.41 -34.96 3.50
CA PHE A 280 -32.89 -34.98 2.11
C PHE A 280 -33.22 -36.38 1.59
N GLY A 281 -33.17 -37.39 2.44
CA GLY A 281 -33.49 -38.78 2.04
C GLY A 281 -32.53 -39.31 0.97
N GLY A 282 -31.25 -38.91 1.04
CA GLY A 282 -30.21 -39.32 0.11
C GLY A 282 -30.06 -40.85 0.02
N THR A 283 -29.34 -41.32 -1.01
CA THR A 283 -29.11 -42.76 -1.22
C THR A 283 -28.49 -43.39 0.04
N LYS A 284 -29.11 -44.44 0.61
CA LYS A 284 -28.54 -45.18 1.76
C LYS A 284 -27.14 -45.68 1.43
N ARG A 285 -26.13 -45.04 1.99
CA ARG A 285 -24.72 -45.42 1.87
C ARG A 285 -24.23 -45.99 3.18
N ASN A 286 -23.35 -46.98 3.11
CA ASN A 286 -22.72 -47.54 4.30
C ASN A 286 -21.70 -46.53 4.86
N THR A 287 -21.52 -46.48 6.19
CA THR A 287 -20.66 -45.51 6.88
C THR A 287 -19.22 -45.54 6.34
N MET A 288 -18.74 -46.76 6.04
CA MET A 288 -17.41 -46.99 5.48
C MET A 288 -17.24 -46.39 4.07
N ASP A 289 -18.30 -46.42 3.25
CA ASP A 289 -18.25 -45.87 1.89
C ASP A 289 -18.29 -44.35 1.90
N MET A 290 -19.08 -43.76 2.80
CA MET A 290 -19.09 -42.31 3.02
C MET A 290 -17.73 -41.80 3.51
N LEU A 291 -17.08 -42.53 4.43
CA LEU A 291 -15.74 -42.19 4.92
C LEU A 291 -14.70 -42.28 3.79
N LYS A 292 -14.71 -43.37 3.01
CA LYS A 292 -13.80 -43.55 1.86
C LYS A 292 -13.99 -42.46 0.82
N GLU A 293 -15.23 -42.11 0.49
CA GLU A 293 -15.52 -41.05 -0.48
C GLU A 293 -15.10 -39.67 0.04
N ALA A 294 -15.34 -39.38 1.32
CA ALA A 294 -14.92 -38.13 1.96
C ALA A 294 -13.39 -37.96 1.97
N ILE A 295 -12.64 -39.03 2.28
CA ILE A 295 -11.18 -39.04 2.19
C ILE A 295 -10.73 -38.85 0.75
N ARG A 296 -11.35 -39.53 -0.22
CA ARG A 296 -11.00 -39.45 -1.64
C ARG A 296 -11.25 -38.04 -2.21
N LYS A 297 -12.38 -37.41 -1.89
CA LYS A 297 -12.67 -36.02 -2.27
C LYS A 297 -11.70 -35.05 -1.61
N SER A 298 -11.46 -35.19 -0.31
CA SER A 298 -10.48 -34.37 0.41
C SER A 298 -9.08 -34.48 -0.19
N PHE A 299 -8.63 -35.69 -0.54
CA PHE A 299 -7.34 -35.90 -1.17
C PHE A 299 -7.28 -35.31 -2.58
N ASN A 300 -8.33 -35.47 -3.39
CA ASN A 300 -8.37 -34.89 -4.73
C ASN A 300 -8.30 -33.36 -4.72
N ASP A 301 -9.01 -32.72 -3.78
CA ASP A 301 -8.94 -31.27 -3.61
C ASP A 301 -7.55 -30.83 -3.13
N ALA A 302 -6.99 -31.56 -2.15
CA ALA A 302 -5.67 -31.28 -1.62
C ALA A 302 -4.54 -31.59 -2.61
N LYS A 303 -4.73 -32.48 -3.59
CA LYS A 303 -3.67 -32.93 -4.52
C LYS A 303 -3.06 -31.76 -5.29
N ARG A 304 -3.90 -30.90 -5.89
CA ARG A 304 -3.41 -29.76 -6.67
C ARG A 304 -2.72 -28.73 -5.77
N ASP A 305 -3.28 -28.48 -4.60
CA ASP A 305 -2.70 -27.58 -3.61
C ASP A 305 -1.36 -28.12 -3.09
N LEU A 306 -1.25 -29.43 -2.86
CA LEU A 306 -0.03 -30.10 -2.42
C LEU A 306 1.07 -30.02 -3.48
N ILE A 307 0.74 -30.21 -4.77
CA ILE A 307 1.70 -30.03 -5.87
C ILE A 307 2.20 -28.58 -5.92
N LYS A 308 1.28 -27.61 -5.92
CA LYS A 308 1.65 -26.17 -5.90
C LYS A 308 2.53 -25.83 -4.71
N PHE A 309 2.19 -26.40 -3.57
CA PHE A 309 2.89 -26.22 -2.32
C PHE A 309 4.31 -26.82 -2.33
N VAL A 310 4.46 -28.07 -2.80
CA VAL A 310 5.76 -28.73 -2.93
C VAL A 310 6.65 -27.95 -3.90
N THR A 311 6.14 -27.57 -5.08
CA THR A 311 6.89 -26.77 -6.05
C THR A 311 7.35 -25.44 -5.47
N PHE A 312 6.47 -24.74 -4.74
CA PHE A 312 6.80 -23.49 -4.06
C PHE A 312 7.96 -23.67 -3.07
N ASN A 313 7.84 -24.64 -2.17
CA ASN A 313 8.85 -24.90 -1.15
C ASN A 313 10.18 -25.38 -1.75
N THR A 314 10.16 -26.20 -2.80
CA THR A 314 11.39 -26.64 -3.48
C THR A 314 12.15 -25.47 -4.10
N VAL A 315 11.46 -24.55 -4.77
CA VAL A 315 12.08 -23.31 -5.30
C VAL A 315 12.65 -22.47 -4.17
N LEU A 316 11.87 -22.33 -3.10
CA LEU A 316 12.25 -21.51 -1.95
C LEU A 316 13.47 -22.09 -1.22
N PHE A 317 13.53 -23.40 -1.00
CA PHE A 317 14.74 -24.07 -0.50
C PHE A 317 15.91 -23.91 -1.46
N GLY A 318 15.70 -24.04 -2.76
CA GLY A 318 16.73 -23.81 -3.78
C GLY A 318 17.35 -22.41 -3.68
N VAL A 319 16.52 -21.39 -3.51
CA VAL A 319 16.98 -20.00 -3.28
C VAL A 319 17.77 -19.92 -1.97
N PHE A 320 17.23 -20.42 -0.86
CA PHE A 320 17.85 -20.28 0.47
C PHE A 320 19.08 -21.16 0.71
N LEU A 321 19.31 -22.21 -0.10
CA LEU A 321 20.54 -23.00 -0.08
C LEU A 321 21.79 -22.20 -0.49
N VAL A 322 21.62 -21.09 -1.20
CA VAL A 322 22.74 -20.20 -1.60
C VAL A 322 23.03 -19.14 -0.51
N PHE A 323 22.11 -18.96 0.42
CA PHE A 323 22.18 -17.93 1.47
C PHE A 323 22.63 -18.49 2.84
N PRO A 324 22.89 -17.60 3.82
CA PRO A 324 23.16 -18.00 5.21
C PRO A 324 22.07 -18.89 5.81
N ARG A 325 22.48 -19.84 6.65
CA ARG A 325 21.58 -20.82 7.31
C ARG A 325 20.56 -20.18 8.25
N LEU A 326 20.83 -18.96 8.72
CA LEU A 326 19.86 -18.14 9.43
C LEU A 326 18.54 -17.99 8.65
N LYS A 327 18.58 -17.95 7.31
CA LYS A 327 17.38 -17.92 6.47
C LYS A 327 16.67 -19.27 6.41
N LEU A 328 17.38 -20.39 6.56
CA LEU A 328 16.73 -21.70 6.70
C LEU A 328 16.04 -21.83 8.06
N LEU A 329 16.62 -21.24 9.12
CA LEU A 329 15.98 -21.16 10.42
C LEU A 329 14.66 -20.38 10.35
N THR A 330 14.59 -19.28 9.59
CA THR A 330 13.33 -18.54 9.42
C THR A 330 12.25 -19.40 8.79
N LEU A 331 12.60 -20.31 7.86
CA LEU A 331 11.63 -21.25 7.29
C LEU A 331 11.11 -22.26 8.30
N ALA A 332 12.01 -22.81 9.13
CA ALA A 332 11.60 -23.73 10.19
C ALA A 332 10.65 -23.05 11.17
N VAL A 333 11.01 -21.85 11.65
CA VAL A 333 10.15 -21.02 12.52
C VAL A 333 8.82 -20.69 11.84
N ALA A 334 8.86 -20.43 10.52
CA ALA A 334 7.69 -20.13 9.74
C ALA A 334 6.70 -21.28 9.65
N SER A 335 7.21 -22.49 9.40
CA SER A 335 6.39 -23.72 9.39
C SER A 335 5.82 -24.03 10.78
N VAL A 336 6.61 -23.88 11.85
CA VAL A 336 6.11 -24.06 13.24
C VAL A 336 4.98 -23.08 13.55
N THR A 337 5.18 -21.79 13.26
CA THR A 337 4.21 -20.74 13.57
C THR A 337 2.92 -20.91 12.76
N ASN A 338 3.05 -21.29 11.48
CA ASN A 338 1.91 -21.62 10.64
C ASN A 338 1.12 -22.83 11.14
N LEU A 339 1.81 -23.87 11.60
CA LEU A 339 1.16 -25.04 12.21
C LEU A 339 0.41 -24.64 13.48
N ALA A 340 1.04 -23.84 14.35
CA ALA A 340 0.40 -23.33 15.55
C ALA A 340 -0.88 -22.53 15.22
N LEU A 341 -0.82 -21.61 14.24
CA LEU A 341 -1.99 -20.86 13.80
C LEU A 341 -3.11 -21.74 13.24
N ASP A 342 -2.76 -22.77 12.47
CA ASP A 342 -3.73 -23.70 11.90
C ASP A 342 -4.43 -24.52 13.01
N LEU A 343 -3.73 -24.86 14.09
CA LEU A 343 -4.28 -25.54 15.27
C LEU A 343 -5.16 -24.61 16.12
N THR A 344 -4.75 -23.35 16.30
CA THR A 344 -5.52 -22.36 17.07
C THR A 344 -6.76 -21.88 16.31
N ILE A 345 -6.64 -21.64 15.00
CA ILE A 345 -7.71 -21.09 14.15
C ILE A 345 -8.19 -22.19 13.19
N ARG A 346 -9.00 -23.12 13.71
CA ARG A 346 -9.48 -24.30 12.96
C ARG A 346 -10.21 -23.95 11.65
N SER A 347 -10.85 -22.78 11.55
CA SER A 347 -11.50 -22.33 10.31
C SER A 347 -10.53 -22.13 9.14
N ARG A 348 -9.23 -21.93 9.39
CA ARG A 348 -8.20 -21.85 8.33
C ARG A 348 -7.91 -23.20 7.67
N LEU A 349 -8.19 -24.31 8.36
CA LEU A 349 -7.93 -25.66 7.83
C LEU A 349 -8.89 -26.05 6.70
N THR A 350 -10.10 -25.46 6.68
CA THR A 350 -11.18 -25.84 5.76
C THR A 350 -11.66 -24.70 4.87
N ALA A 351 -11.06 -23.52 5.00
CA ALA A 351 -11.34 -22.36 4.16
C ALA A 351 -10.66 -22.50 2.78
N LYS A 352 -11.36 -22.07 1.72
CA LYS A 352 -10.73 -21.90 0.40
C LYS A 352 -9.71 -20.77 0.51
N LYS A 353 -8.42 -21.09 0.34
CA LYS A 353 -7.36 -20.07 0.34
C LYS A 353 -7.48 -19.22 -0.92
N GLY A 354 -7.34 -17.90 -0.75
CA GLY A 354 -6.94 -17.04 -1.86
C GLY A 354 -5.53 -17.41 -2.31
N SER A 355 -5.22 -17.23 -3.59
CA SER A 355 -3.84 -17.40 -4.06
C SER A 355 -3.03 -16.15 -3.70
N ASP A 356 -2.04 -16.32 -2.84
CA ASP A 356 -1.06 -15.30 -2.45
C ASP A 356 -0.28 -14.81 -3.69
N LEU A 357 0.27 -13.59 -3.68
CA LEU A 357 0.87 -12.97 -4.88
C LEU A 357 2.06 -13.78 -5.40
N ILE A 358 2.94 -14.25 -4.51
CA ILE A 358 4.11 -15.05 -4.92
C ILE A 358 3.63 -16.40 -5.47
N ALA A 359 2.60 -16.99 -4.86
CA ALA A 359 1.99 -18.21 -5.38
C ALA A 359 1.35 -18.00 -6.76
N ARG A 360 0.69 -16.86 -7.02
CA ARG A 360 0.14 -16.50 -8.34
C ARG A 360 1.25 -16.34 -9.39
N ILE A 361 2.35 -15.68 -9.03
CA ILE A 361 3.51 -15.49 -9.93
C ILE A 361 4.13 -16.85 -10.28
N LEU A 362 4.38 -17.70 -9.28
CA LEU A 362 4.96 -19.03 -9.49
C LEU A 362 4.01 -19.95 -10.27
N GLN A 363 2.71 -19.92 -9.99
CA GLN A 363 1.73 -20.67 -10.79
C GLN A 363 1.73 -20.24 -12.25
N LYS A 364 1.87 -18.94 -12.52
CA LYS A 364 1.98 -18.41 -13.89
C LYS A 364 3.30 -18.81 -14.56
N ALA A 365 4.41 -18.80 -13.82
CA ALA A 365 5.73 -19.18 -14.32
C ALA A 365 5.82 -20.69 -14.63
N PHE A 366 5.26 -21.54 -13.78
CA PHE A 366 5.30 -23.00 -13.90
C PHE A 366 4.06 -23.62 -14.56
N ARG A 367 3.08 -22.82 -15.00
CA ARG A 367 1.80 -23.24 -15.62
C ARG A 367 1.02 -24.27 -14.76
N LEU A 368 0.84 -24.01 -13.46
CA LEU A 368 0.23 -24.92 -12.45
C LEU A 368 -1.26 -24.70 -12.13
#